data_AF-B9THB4-F1
#
_entry.id   AF-B9THB4-F1
#
_cell.length_a   1.000
_cell.length_b   1.000
_cell.length_c   1.000
_cell.angle_alpha   90.00
_cell.angle_beta   90.00
_cell.angle_gamma   90.00
#
_symmetry.space_group_name_H-M   'P 1'
#
loop_
_entity.id
_entity.type
_entity.pdbx_description
1 polymer ?
#
loop_
_entity_poly.entity_id
_entity_poly.type
_entity_poly.pdbx_seq_one_letter_code
_entity_poly.pdbx_strand_id
1 'polypeptide(L)' 'MGYIPTGFAFGVLACQAGLPPILVIAMSVFIFAGALQFAAVPLLTGASDFSTVALSTLLINLRHILYAAPLLDYLPKAF' A
#
# COMPACT_ATOMS: atom_id res chain seq x y z
N MET A 1 6.80 13.03 6.13
CA MET A 1 7.39 13.71 4.96
C MET A 1 8.28 12.75 4.18
N GLY A 2 7.70 11.75 3.50
CA GLY A 2 8.43 10.75 2.73
C GLY A 2 7.76 10.39 1.39
N TYR A 3 6.75 11.15 0.97
CA TYR A 3 5.92 10.79 -0.19
C TYR A 3 6.66 10.90 -1.53
N ILE A 4 7.60 11.83 -1.67
CA ILE A 4 8.42 11.98 -2.88
C ILE A 4 9.28 10.73 -3.13
N PRO A 5 10.13 10.27 -2.19
CA PRO A 5 10.93 9.07 -2.41
C PRO A 5 10.07 7.81 -2.53
N THR A 6 8.93 7.71 -1.84
CA THR A 6 7.99 6.59 -2.00
C THR A 6 7.34 6.56 -3.38
N GLY A 7 6.89 7.71 -3.90
CA GLY A 7 6.32 7.80 -5.25
C GLY A 7 7.34 7.46 -6.33
N PHE A 8 8.59 7.91 -6.16
CA PHE A 8 9.68 7.55 -7.06
C PHE A 8 9.98 6.04 -7.02
N ALA A 9 10.04 5.44 -5.83
CA ALA A 9 10.25 4.00 -5.68
C ALA A 9 9.14 3.17 -6.35
N PHE A 10 7.87 3.58 -6.22
CA PHE A 10 6.76 2.95 -6.94
C PHE A 10 6.93 3.06 -8.45
N GLY A 11 7.24 4.25 -8.97
CA GLY A 11 7.46 4.46 -10.40
C GLY A 11 8.57 3.57 -10.97
N VAL A 12 9.70 3.48 -10.27
CA VAL A 12 10.82 2.58 -10.66
C VAL A 12 10.39 1.12 -10.63
N LEU A 13 9.66 0.69 -9.59
CA LEU A 13 9.17 -0.68 -9.45
C LEU A 13 8.19 -1.03 -10.56
N ALA A 14 7.25 -0.14 -10.89
CA ALA A 14 6.26 -0.34 -11.94
C ALA A 14 6.87 -0.34 -13.35
N CYS A 15 7.89 0.50 -13.59
CA CYS A 15 8.66 0.48 -14.84
C CYS A 15 9.45 -0.83 -15.00
N GLN A 16 10.09 -1.32 -13.93
CA GLN A 16 10.80 -2.61 -13.96
C GLN A 16 9.85 -3.80 -14.18
N ALA A 17 8.63 -3.70 -13.66
CA ALA A 17 7.57 -4.66 -13.87
C ALA A 17 7.00 -4.68 -15.30
N GLY A 18 7.44 -3.76 -16.18
CA GLY A 18 6.96 -3.66 -17.55
C GLY A 18 5.53 -3.12 -17.67
N LEU A 19 5.00 -2.47 -16.63
CA LEU A 19 3.64 -1.93 -16.65
C LEU A 19 3.57 -0.71 -17.59
N PRO A 20 2.47 -0.55 -18.34
CA PRO A 20 2.31 0.58 -19.24
C PRO A 20 2.26 1.90 -18.44
N PRO A 21 2.96 2.96 -18.86
CA PRO A 21 3.06 4.21 -18.10
C PRO A 21 1.70 4.84 -17.77
N ILE A 22 0.73 4.68 -18.67
CA ILE A 22 -0.65 5.18 -18.48
C ILE A 22 -1.32 4.53 -17.25
N LEU A 23 -1.08 3.23 -17.03
CA LEU A 23 -1.64 2.49 -15.91
C LEU A 23 -0.95 2.89 -14.60
N VAL A 24 0.37 3.12 -14.62
CA VAL A 24 1.14 3.60 -13.46
C VAL A 24 0.66 4.99 -13.01
N ILE A 25 0.40 5.89 -13.96
CA ILE A 25 -0.15 7.23 -13.68
C ILE A 25 -1.59 7.12 -13.15
N ALA A 26 -2.44 6.29 -13.78
CA ALA A 26 -3.79 6.06 -13.29
C ALA A 26 -3.80 5.50 -11.85
N MET A 27 -2.96 4.50 -11.56
CA MET A 27 -2.77 3.97 -10.22
C MET A 27 -2.30 5.05 -9.25
N SER A 28 -1.51 6.04 -9.69
CA SER A 28 -1.07 7.16 -8.84
C SER A 28 -2.18 8.15 -8.49
N VAL A 29 -3.17 8.32 -9.38
CA VAL A 29 -4.27 9.28 -9.22
C VAL A 29 -5.46 8.68 -8.46
N PHE A 30 -5.83 7.42 -8.75
CA PHE A 30 -6.97 6.75 -8.12
C PHE A 30 -6.58 5.97 -6.83
N ILE A 31 -5.30 5.63 -6.73
CA ILE A 31 -4.52 4.94 -5.70
C ILE A 31 -4.23 5.59 -4.34
N PHE A 32 -5.17 6.03 -3.51
CA PHE A 32 -4.75 6.73 -2.27
C PHE A 32 -4.08 5.83 -1.20
N ALA A 33 -4.33 4.52 -1.26
CA ALA A 33 -3.68 3.55 -0.39
C ALA A 33 -2.27 3.21 -0.91
N GLY A 34 -1.25 3.92 -0.44
CA GLY A 34 0.14 3.74 -0.91
C GLY A 34 0.63 2.28 -0.80
N ALA A 35 0.27 1.55 0.25
CA ALA A 35 0.61 0.12 0.37
C ALA A 35 -0.02 -0.74 -0.74
N LEU A 36 -1.22 -0.38 -1.19
CA LEU A 36 -1.97 -1.11 -2.21
C LEU A 36 -1.39 -0.86 -3.61
N GLN A 37 -0.78 0.31 -3.87
CA GLN A 37 -0.07 0.58 -5.13
C GLN A 37 1.11 -0.38 -5.33
N PHE A 38 1.93 -0.60 -4.29
CA PHE A 38 3.06 -1.54 -4.37
C PHE A 38 2.61 -2.98 -4.48
N ALA A 39 1.57 -3.35 -3.74
CA ALA A 39 1.00 -4.69 -3.75
C ALA A 39 0.31 -5.03 -5.08
N ALA A 40 -0.30 -4.06 -5.74
CA ALA A 40 -0.95 -4.24 -7.04
C ALA A 40 0.03 -4.63 -8.17
N VAL A 41 1.29 -4.22 -8.10
CA VAL A 41 2.27 -4.50 -9.18
C VAL A 41 2.48 -6.01 -9.41
N PRO A 42 2.88 -6.82 -8.41
CA PRO A 42 3.03 -8.27 -8.61
C PRO A 42 1.72 -8.96 -8.98
N LEU A 43 0.58 -8.40 -8.59
CA LEU A 43 -0.75 -8.88 -8.99
C LEU A 43 -0.98 -8.64 -10.50
N LEU A 44 -0.67 -7.44 -10.99
CA LEU A 44 -0.84 -7.04 -12.39
C LEU A 44 0.16 -7.71 -13.33
N THR A 45 1.35 -8.08 -12.84
CA THR A 45 2.33 -8.86 -13.62
C THR A 45 2.07 -10.37 -13.59
N GLY A 46 1.03 -10.84 -12.88
CA GLY A 46 0.75 -12.26 -12.71
C GLY A 46 1.80 -13.02 -11.88
N ALA A 47 2.63 -12.31 -11.11
CA ALA A 47 3.69 -12.90 -10.30
C ALA A 47 3.21 -13.39 -8.93
N SER A 48 1.96 -13.10 -8.55
CA SER A 48 1.42 -13.47 -7.24
C SER A 48 -0.09 -13.66 -7.27
N ASP A 49 -0.59 -14.59 -6.46
CA ASP A 49 -2.02 -14.86 -6.36
C ASP A 49 -2.75 -13.73 -5.64
N PHE A 50 -4.02 -13.54 -5.99
CA PHE A 50 -4.87 -12.50 -5.38
C PHE A 50 -4.94 -12.63 -3.85
N SER A 51 -4.96 -13.85 -3.32
CA SER A 51 -5.00 -14.09 -1.87
C SER A 51 -3.73 -13.59 -1.16
N THR A 52 -2.56 -13.80 -1.76
CA THR A 52 -1.26 -13.41 -1.21
C THR A 52 -1.11 -11.89 -1.18
N VAL A 53 -1.56 -11.23 -2.24
CA VAL A 53 -1.55 -9.77 -2.33
C VAL A 53 -2.58 -9.12 -1.41
N ALA A 54 -3.78 -9.70 -1.30
CA ALA A 54 -4.79 -9.25 -0.35
C ALA A 54 -4.29 -9.38 1.11
N LEU A 55 -3.70 -10.52 1.45
CA LEU A 55 -3.18 -10.78 2.80
C LEU A 55 -2.01 -9.85 3.13
N SER A 56 -1.03 -9.71 2.25
CA SER A 56 0.10 -8.78 2.47
C SER A 56 -0.35 -7.33 2.60
N THR A 57 -1.29 -6.87 1.75
CA THR A 57 -1.85 -5.52 1.84
C THR A 57 -2.63 -5.31 3.14
N LEU A 58 -3.42 -6.30 3.56
CA LEU A 58 -4.13 -6.28 4.84
C LEU A 58 -3.13 -6.16 6.00
N LEU A 59 -2.11 -7.02 6.03
CA LEU A 59 -1.08 -7.04 7.06
C LEU A 59 -0.30 -5.72 7.13
N ILE A 60 0.04 -5.11 5.99
CA ILE A 60 0.68 -3.79 5.96
C ILE A 60 -0.27 -2.71 6.49
N ASN A 61 -1.56 -2.77 6.15
CA ASN A 61 -2.56 -1.80 6.63
C ASN A 61 -2.89 -1.95 8.12
N LEU A 62 -2.71 -3.14 8.73
CA LEU A 62 -2.87 -3.34 10.17
C LEU A 62 -1.98 -2.44 11.03
N ARG A 63 -0.94 -1.81 10.45
CA ARG A 63 -0.16 -0.75 11.12
C ARG A 63 -1.06 0.33 11.74
N HIS A 64 -2.22 0.62 11.15
CA HIS A 64 -3.16 1.60 11.70
C HIS A 64 -3.81 1.11 13.00
N ILE A 65 -4.09 -0.19 13.10
CA ILE A 65 -4.58 -0.81 14.34
C ILE A 65 -3.48 -0.81 15.40
N LEU A 66 -2.24 -1.12 15.02
CA LEU A 66 -1.10 -1.06 15.93
C LEU A 66 -0.80 0.36 16.41
N TYR A 67 -1.01 1.38 15.57
CA TYR A 67 -0.92 2.78 15.99
C TYR A 67 -2.07 3.22 16.89
N ALA A 68 -3.24 2.60 16.77
CA ALA A 68 -4.40 2.86 17.63
C ALA A 68 -4.32 2.11 18.98
N ALA A 69 -3.58 1.01 19.06
CA ALA A 69 -3.49 0.19 20.27
C ALA A 69 -2.97 0.96 21.52
N PRO A 70 -1.91 1.79 21.45
CA PRO A 70 -1.46 2.61 22.58
C PRO A 70 -2.45 3.73 22.96
N LEU A 71 -3.35 4.12 22.05
CA LEU A 71 -4.34 5.16 22.32
C LEU A 71 -5.41 4.67 23.30
N LEU A 72 -5.67 3.35 23.36
CA LEU A 72 -6.55 2.73 24.34
C LEU A 72 -6.10 2.98 25.79
N ASP A 73 -4.79 3.08 26.04
CA ASP A 73 -4.25 3.35 27.37
C ASP A 73 -4.50 4.79 27.84
N TYR A 74 -4.77 5.71 26.91
CA TYR A 74 -5.07 7.12 27.17
C TYR A 74 -6.57 7.43 27.10
N LEU A 75 -7.42 6.47 26.73
CA LEU A 75 -8.86 6.67 26.81
C LEU A 75 -9.30 6.64 28.28
N PRO A 76 -10.06 7.63 28.75
CA PRO A 76 -10.68 7.54 30.06
C PRO A 76 -11.55 6.28 30.06
N LYS A 77 -11.37 5.42 31.07
CA LYS A 77 -12.25 4.27 31.27
C LYS A 77 -13.68 4.81 31.27
N ALA A 78 -14.48 4.40 30.29
CA ALA A 78 -15.90 4.71 30.28
C ALA A 78 -16.48 4.27 31.64
N PHE A 79 -17.18 5.20 32.29
CA PHE A 79 -17.88 5.02 33.56
C PHE A 79 -18.77 3.77 33.54
#